data_AF-W4FJW5-F1
#
_entry.id   AF-W4FJW5-F1
#
_cell.length_a   1.000
_cell.length_b   1.000
_cell.length_c   1.000
_cell.angle_alpha   90.00
_cell.angle_beta   90.00
_cell.angle_gamma   90.00
#
_symmetry.space_group_name_H-M   'P 1'
#
loop_
_entity.id
_entity.type
_entity.pdbx_description
1 polymer ?
#
loop_
_entity_poly.entity_id
_entity_poly.type
_entity_poly.pdbx_seq_one_letter_code
_entity_poly.pdbx_strand_id
1 'polypeptide(L)' 'MKLFTCSDIGDGGVFIIDIDDQQKVGHLKDAIKAKNTSKVTCDASDLTLYLAQKHGEWLKVDLIGRR' A
#
# COMPACT_ATOMS: atom_id res chain seq x y z
N MET A 1 6.62 -0.88 -16.81
CA MET A 1 6.40 -1.62 -15.56
C MET A 1 6.71 -0.69 -14.40
N LYS A 2 5.86 -0.64 -13.38
CA LYS A 2 6.04 0.15 -12.16
C LYS A 2 6.14 -0.75 -10.95
N LEU A 3 7.23 -0.58 -10.21
CA LEU A 3 7.48 -1.29 -8.97
C LEU A 3 7.12 -0.41 -7.77
N PHE A 4 6.27 -0.92 -6.88
CA PHE A 4 5.91 -0.26 -5.64
C PHE A 4 6.43 -1.07 -4.45
N THR A 5 7.21 -0.41 -3.59
CA THR A 5 7.53 -0.91 -2.25
C THR A 5 6.41 -0.48 -1.31
N CYS A 6 5.66 -1.44 -0.81
CA CYS A 6 4.55 -1.23 0.11
C CYS A 6 4.93 -1.69 1.52
N SER A 7 4.36 -1.04 2.53
CA SER A 7 4.52 -1.43 3.93
C SER A 7 3.15 -1.48 4.60
N ASP A 8 2.91 -2.53 5.39
CA ASP A 8 1.73 -2.69 6.22
C ASP A 8 1.78 -1.72 7.42
N ILE A 9 0.73 -0.91 7.57
CA ILE A 9 0.59 0.00 8.72
C ILE A 9 0.07 -0.83 9.89
N GLY A 10 0.99 -1.39 10.67
CA GLY A 10 0.69 -2.20 11.85
C GLY A 10 1.85 -3.12 12.18
N ASP A 11 2.04 -4.13 11.34
CA ASP A 11 3.10 -5.15 11.49
C ASP A 11 4.45 -4.66 10.91
N GLY A 12 4.42 -3.61 10.07
CA GLY A 12 5.61 -3.08 9.40
C GLY A 12 6.13 -3.95 8.27
N GLY A 13 5.43 -5.04 7.94
CA GLY A 13 5.79 -5.96 6.86
C GLY A 13 5.92 -5.23 5.52
N VAL A 14 7.08 -5.37 4.88
CA VAL A 14 7.39 -4.76 3.59
C VAL A 14 7.21 -5.78 2.48
N PHE A 15 6.55 -5.41 1.40
CA PHE A 15 6.37 -6.25 0.22
C PHE A 15 6.41 -5.43 -1.05
N ILE A 16 6.75 -6.11 -2.15
CA ILE A 16 6.88 -5.49 -3.46
C ILE A 16 5.68 -5.90 -4.31
N ILE A 17 5.07 -4.92 -4.96
CA ILE A 17 4.01 -5.08 -5.96
C ILE A 17 4.51 -4.54 -7.29
N ASP A 18 4.25 -5.29 -8.35
CA ASP A 18 4.52 -4.88 -9.73
C ASP A 18 3.20 -4.68 -10.45
N ILE A 19 3.07 -3.56 -11.16
CA ILE A 19 1.92 -3.24 -12.01
C ILE A 19 2.38 -2.69 -13.36
N ASP A 20 1.52 -2.85 -14.37
CA ASP A 20 1.77 -2.29 -15.70
C ASP A 20 1.73 -0.74 -15.68
N ASP A 21 2.40 -0.10 -16.64
CA ASP A 21 2.45 1.38 -16.69
C ASP A 21 1.09 2.03 -16.93
N GLN A 22 0.19 1.34 -17.64
CA GLN A 22 -1.17 1.78 -17.92
C GLN A 22 -2.14 1.53 -16.76
N GLN A 23 -1.72 0.74 -15.76
CA GLN A 23 -2.55 0.42 -14.60
C GLN A 23 -2.65 1.59 -13.63
N LYS A 24 -3.85 1.73 -13.06
CA LYS A 24 -4.24 2.80 -12.13
C LYS A 24 -4.29 2.30 -10.69
N VAL A 25 -4.51 3.22 -9.75
CA VAL A 25 -4.59 2.92 -8.30
C VAL A 25 -5.58 1.79 -7.95
N GLY A 26 -6.69 1.63 -8.70
CA GLY A 26 -7.59 0.49 -8.53
C GLY A 26 -6.89 -0.86 -8.72
N HIS A 27 -6.11 -1.00 -9.78
CA HIS A 27 -5.33 -2.21 -10.06
C HIS A 27 -4.24 -2.44 -8.99
N LEU A 28 -3.64 -1.37 -8.47
CA LEU A 28 -2.70 -1.47 -7.36
C LEU A 28 -3.37 -2.06 -6.11
N LYS A 29 -4.58 -1.59 -5.78
CA LYS A 29 -5.37 -2.12 -4.66
C LYS A 29 -5.72 -3.59 -4.85
N ASP A 30 -6.14 -3.97 -6.06
CA ASP A 30 -6.43 -5.37 -6.38
C ASP A 30 -5.19 -6.26 -6.25
N ALA A 31 -4.03 -5.79 -6.73
CA ALA A 31 -2.76 -6.50 -6.61
C ALA A 31 -2.32 -6.66 -5.14
N ILE A 32 -2.50 -5.63 -4.31
CA ILE A 32 -2.21 -5.70 -2.86
C ILE A 32 -3.10 -6.76 -2.19
N LYS A 33 -4.41 -6.76 -2.47
CA LYS A 33 -5.35 -7.75 -1.92
C LYS A 33 -4.97 -9.16 -2.36
N ALA A 34 -4.65 -9.37 -3.63
CA ALA A 34 -4.25 -10.67 -4.17
C ALA A 34 -2.94 -11.19 -3.55
N LYS A 35 -1.98 -10.28 -3.26
CA LYS A 35 -0.70 -10.63 -2.63
C LYS A 35 -0.86 -11.05 -1.17
N ASN A 36 -1.75 -10.39 -0.43
CA ASN A 36 -1.89 -10.50 1.02
C ASN A 36 -3.30 -10.92 1.44
N THR A 37 -3.88 -11.93 0.81
CA THR A 37 -5.28 -12.36 1.04
C THR A 37 -5.59 -12.74 2.49
N SER A 38 -4.59 -13.19 3.27
CA SER A 38 -4.75 -13.50 4.69
C SER A 38 -4.80 -12.27 5.59
N LYS A 39 -4.16 -11.16 5.19
CA LYS A 39 -4.12 -9.90 5.96
C LYS A 39 -5.16 -8.88 5.47
N VAL A 40 -5.46 -8.88 4.18
CA VAL A 40 -6.41 -7.97 3.53
C VAL A 40 -7.70 -8.72 3.21
N THR A 41 -8.61 -8.73 4.18
CA THR A 41 -9.90 -9.43 4.08
C THR A 41 -11.04 -8.56 3.55
N CYS A 42 -10.88 -7.23 3.57
CA CYS A 42 -11.85 -6.29 3.01
C CYS A 42 -11.79 -6.24 1.48
N ASP A 43 -12.73 -5.52 0.86
CA ASP A 43 -12.69 -5.26 -0.57
C ASP A 43 -11.55 -4.33 -0.94
N ALA A 44 -10.97 -4.55 -2.13
CA ALA A 44 -9.85 -3.77 -2.60
C ALA A 44 -10.22 -2.28 -2.70
N SER A 45 -11.48 -1.96 -3.02
CA SER A 45 -12.02 -0.60 -3.01
C SER A 45 -11.83 0.11 -1.67
N ASP A 46 -11.93 -0.64 -0.57
CA ASP A 46 -11.97 -0.11 0.80
C ASP A 46 -10.57 0.13 1.37
N LEU A 47 -9.53 -0.37 0.68
CA LEU A 47 -8.15 -0.07 1.04
C LEU A 47 -7.89 1.43 0.95
N THR A 48 -7.34 2.01 2.01
CA THR A 48 -6.81 3.38 2.00
C THR A 48 -5.29 3.31 1.91
N LEU A 49 -4.74 3.76 0.79
CA LEU A 49 -3.30 3.76 0.55
C LEU A 49 -2.71 5.12 0.93
N TYR A 50 -1.58 5.10 1.64
CA TYR A 50 -0.82 6.28 2.00
C TYR A 50 0.52 6.26 1.28
N LEU A 51 1.02 7.44 0.90
CA LEU A 51 2.40 7.55 0.45
C LEU A 51 3.31 7.27 1.65
N ALA A 52 4.13 6.25 1.56
CA ALA A 52 5.01 5.88 2.66
C ALA A 52 6.38 6.56 2.57
N GLN A 53 6.84 6.91 1.36
CA GLN A 53 8.12 7.55 1.13
C GLN A 53 7.99 8.69 0.13
N LYS A 54 8.68 9.81 0.39
CA LYS A 54 8.77 10.94 -0.53
C LYS A 54 10.23 11.42 -0.56
N HIS A 55 10.79 11.61 -1.76
CA HIS A 55 12.20 12.03 -1.94
C HIS A 55 13.24 11.12 -1.24
N GLY A 56 12.97 9.81 -1.14
CA GLY A 56 13.87 8.87 -0.46
C GLY A 56 13.72 8.84 1.07
N GLU A 57 12.88 9.69 1.65
CA GLU A 57 12.62 9.73 3.09
C GLU A 57 11.25 9.11 3.41
N TRP A 58 11.21 8.24 4.42
CA TRP A 58 9.94 7.71 4.92
C TRP A 58 9.15 8.85 5.56
N LEU A 59 7.91 9.02 5.09
CA LEU A 59 7.01 9.97 5.70
C LEU A 59 6.70 9.46 7.10
N LYS A 60 7.01 10.28 8.11
CA LYS A 60 6.59 10.03 9.48
C LYS A 60 5.06 10.09 9.48
N VAL A 61 4.41 8.94 9.60
CA VAL A 61 2.98 8.91 9.85
C VAL A 61 2.77 9.51 11.24
N ASP A 62 2.25 10.73 11.30
CA ASP A 62 1.76 11.32 12.54
C ASP A 62 0.49 10.54 12.94
N LEU A 63 0.66 9.46 13.71
CA LEU A 63 -0.44 8.76 14.37
C LEU A 63 -1.04 9.59 15.53
N ILE A 64 -0.51 10.80 15.77
CA ILE A 64 -0.88 11.71 16.85
C ILE A 64 -2.03 12.61 16.37
N GLY A 65 -3.21 12.04 16.11
CA GLY A 65 -4.32 12.84 15.57
C GLY A 65 -5.73 12.25 15.61
N ARG A 66 -5.95 11.13 16.32
CA ARG A 66 -7.31 10.70 16.67
C ARG A 66 -7.47 10.78 18.19
N ARG A 67 -7.86 11.96 18.66
CA ARG A 67 -8.49 12.16 19.97
C ARG A 67 -9.97 12.46 19.73
#